data_AF-A0A8D9CTB0-F1
#
_entry.id   AF-A0A8D9CTB0-F1
#
_cell.length_a   1.000
_cell.length_b   1.000
_cell.length_c   1.000
_cell.angle_alpha   90.00
_cell.angle_beta   90.00
_cell.angle_gamma   90.00
#
_symmetry.space_group_name_H-M   'P 1'
#
loop_
_entity.id
_entity.type
_entity.pdbx_description
1 polymer ?
#
loop_
_entity_poly.entity_id
_entity_poly.type
_entity_poly.pdbx_seq_one_letter_code
_entity_poly.pdbx_strand_id
1 'polypeptide(L)'
;MMYHPHRMPFIDPLAVLFPSQNPDRMPFIEPPPVLILNQDKKAPLKTKILNQVQYYLSEDNLPNDVYLRKCMNDEGFVHIEFISSFNKLKALTSNAQLILDSLRDSDIIEVQGYEIRNRHVWRKYVMPQDWRAYINELELEIVHLQKENARLKRQEEQMQLKMAEATQHQTKKILQRSWTSPF
;
A
#
# COMPACT_ATOMS: atom_id res chain seq x y z
N MET A 1 -2.20 -16.36 108.07
CA MET A 1 -2.55 -15.20 107.23
C MET A 1 -1.28 -14.49 106.81
N MET A 2 -0.86 -14.61 105.55
CA MET A 2 0.09 -13.70 104.88
C MET A 2 -0.21 -13.78 103.37
N TYR A 3 -0.75 -12.72 102.79
CA TYR A 3 -0.98 -12.61 101.34
C TYR A 3 0.37 -12.56 100.61
N HIS A 4 0.54 -13.32 99.53
CA HIS A 4 1.58 -13.07 98.53
C HIS A 4 0.99 -13.12 97.12
N PRO A 5 1.45 -12.24 96.22
CA PRO A 5 0.66 -11.78 95.08
C PRO A 5 0.84 -12.63 93.82
N HIS A 6 -0.25 -12.68 93.04
CA HIS A 6 -0.32 -13.28 91.70
C HIS A 6 0.75 -12.68 90.77
N ARG A 7 1.67 -13.53 90.30
CA ARG A 7 2.61 -13.20 89.22
C ARG A 7 2.09 -13.83 87.93
N MET A 8 1.58 -13.01 87.03
CA MET A 8 1.23 -13.42 85.67
C MET A 8 2.49 -13.94 84.94
N PRO A 9 2.37 -14.94 84.05
CA PRO A 9 3.50 -15.45 83.29
C PRO A 9 3.98 -14.39 82.29
N PHE A 10 5.25 -14.02 82.40
CA PHE A 10 5.93 -13.19 81.41
C PHE A 10 6.23 -14.09 80.20
N ILE A 11 5.50 -13.89 79.11
CA ILE A 11 5.79 -14.52 77.83
C ILE A 11 7.00 -13.77 77.25
N ASP A 12 8.14 -14.45 77.14
CA ASP A 12 9.31 -13.93 76.45
C ASP A 12 8.97 -13.61 74.99
N PRO A 13 9.31 -12.42 74.47
CA PRO A 13 9.11 -12.11 73.07
C PRO A 13 10.08 -12.94 72.23
N LEU A 14 9.53 -13.98 71.57
CA LEU A 14 10.00 -14.57 70.32
C LEU A 14 11.52 -14.45 70.08
N ALA A 15 12.27 -15.41 70.61
CA ALA A 15 13.57 -15.76 70.05
C ALA A 15 13.37 -16.41 68.66
N VAL A 16 13.08 -15.60 67.65
CA VAL A 16 13.20 -16.03 66.25
C VAL A 16 14.68 -15.93 65.91
N LEU A 17 15.34 -17.08 65.89
CA LEU A 17 16.67 -17.30 65.37
C LEU A 17 16.86 -16.53 64.05
N PHE A 18 17.80 -15.59 64.03
CA PHE A 18 18.41 -15.14 62.79
C PHE A 18 19.14 -16.32 62.15
N PRO A 19 18.84 -16.72 60.89
CA PRO A 19 19.71 -17.64 60.19
C PRO A 19 20.96 -16.88 59.72
N SER A 20 22.08 -17.25 60.34
CA SER A 20 23.46 -17.28 59.83
C SER A 20 23.78 -16.40 58.61
N GLN A 21 24.56 -15.35 58.89
CA GLN A 21 25.29 -14.56 57.90
C GLN A 21 26.33 -15.45 57.18
N ASN A 22 26.07 -15.79 55.92
CA ASN A 22 27.12 -16.19 54.98
C ASN A 22 27.60 -14.91 54.29
N PRO A 23 28.84 -14.43 54.52
CA PRO A 23 29.25 -13.09 54.11
C PRO A 23 29.44 -12.88 52.59
N ASP A 24 29.25 -13.92 51.75
CA ASP A 24 29.52 -13.85 50.29
C ASP A 24 28.29 -14.00 49.38
N ARG A 25 27.06 -13.91 49.90
CA ARG A 25 25.85 -13.96 49.04
C ARG A 25 25.07 -12.66 49.17
N MET A 26 25.31 -11.72 48.25
CA MET A 26 24.41 -10.57 48.07
C MET A 26 22.97 -11.06 47.90
N PRO A 27 21.96 -10.38 48.48
CA PRO A 27 20.57 -10.69 48.18
C PRO A 27 20.34 -10.45 46.69
N PHE A 28 20.09 -11.51 45.93
CA PHE A 28 19.63 -11.41 44.56
C PHE A 28 18.21 -10.84 44.60
N ILE A 29 18.10 -9.52 44.47
CA ILE A 29 16.85 -8.85 44.12
C ILE A 29 16.59 -9.29 42.68
N GLU A 30 15.55 -10.10 42.47
CA GLU A 30 15.10 -10.39 41.11
C GLU A 30 14.88 -9.04 40.40
N PRO A 31 15.58 -8.76 39.28
CA PRO A 31 15.27 -7.57 38.52
C PRO A 31 13.79 -7.66 38.14
N PRO A 32 13.01 -6.57 38.28
CA PRO A 32 11.63 -6.56 37.84
C PRO A 32 11.59 -7.08 36.40
N PRO A 33 10.61 -7.93 36.03
CA PRO A 33 10.53 -8.44 34.67
C PRO A 33 10.53 -7.24 33.73
N VAL A 34 11.64 -7.05 33.03
CA VAL A 34 11.71 -6.10 31.93
C VAL A 34 10.68 -6.64 30.96
N LEU A 35 9.55 -5.94 30.83
CA LEU A 35 8.65 -6.13 29.72
C LEU A 35 9.47 -5.74 28.48
N ILE A 36 10.22 -6.71 27.94
CA ILE A 36 10.74 -6.61 26.60
C ILE A 36 9.49 -6.60 25.74
N LEU A 37 9.03 -5.40 25.42
CA LEU A 37 8.04 -5.18 24.41
C LEU A 37 8.70 -5.63 23.11
N ASN A 38 8.54 -6.93 22.81
CA ASN A 38 8.86 -7.50 21.52
C ASN A 38 8.01 -6.75 20.49
N GLN A 39 8.53 -5.63 20.01
CA GLN A 39 7.86 -4.68 19.14
C GLN A 39 8.21 -4.93 17.67
N ASP A 40 8.61 -6.16 17.33
CA ASP A 40 8.53 -6.72 15.98
C ASP A 40 7.15 -7.37 15.72
N LYS A 41 6.09 -6.81 16.30
CA LYS A 41 4.72 -7.19 15.95
C LYS A 41 4.39 -6.56 14.61
N LYS A 42 4.44 -7.36 13.53
CA LYS A 42 3.79 -7.02 12.25
C LYS A 42 2.45 -6.35 12.56
N ALA A 43 2.29 -5.09 12.17
CA ALA A 43 1.04 -4.36 12.40
C ALA A 43 -0.16 -5.21 11.96
N PRO A 44 -1.28 -5.22 12.71
CA PRO A 44 -2.47 -5.97 12.34
C PRO A 44 -2.88 -5.68 10.89
N LEU A 45 -3.37 -6.69 10.16
CA LEU A 45 -3.74 -6.53 8.75
C LEU A 45 -4.72 -5.36 8.55
N LYS A 46 -5.70 -5.19 9.45
CA LYS A 46 -6.64 -4.06 9.42
C LYS A 46 -5.94 -2.70 9.48
N THR A 47 -4.91 -2.57 10.33
CA THR A 47 -4.10 -1.34 10.43
C THR A 47 -3.34 -1.07 9.14
N LYS A 48 -2.78 -2.12 8.50
CA LYS A 48 -2.09 -1.96 7.21
C LYS A 48 -3.04 -1.50 6.10
N ILE A 49 -4.24 -2.09 6.04
CA ILE A 49 -5.29 -1.70 5.10
C ILE A 49 -5.68 -0.24 5.33
N LEU A 50 -5.97 0.12 6.57
CA LEU A 50 -6.35 1.47 6.97
C LEU A 50 -5.29 2.50 6.56
N ASN A 51 -4.02 2.26 6.91
CA ASN A 51 -2.91 3.15 6.56
C ASN A 51 -2.76 3.29 5.05
N GLN A 52 -2.93 2.20 4.30
CA GLN A 52 -2.79 2.23 2.85
C GLN A 52 -3.91 3.04 2.19
N VAL A 53 -5.15 2.89 2.65
CA VAL A 53 -6.30 3.67 2.15
C VAL A 53 -6.18 5.15 2.54
N GLN A 54 -5.80 5.44 3.78
CA GLN A 54 -5.55 6.81 4.24
C GLN A 54 -4.48 7.49 3.41
N TYR A 55 -3.40 6.79 3.07
CA TYR A 55 -2.36 7.31 2.21
C TYR A 55 -2.88 7.64 0.81
N TYR A 56 -3.67 6.76 0.18
CA TYR A 56 -4.22 7.06 -1.15
C TYR A 56 -5.10 8.32 -1.15
N LEU A 57 -5.85 8.53 -0.06
CA LEU A 57 -6.75 9.66 0.11
C LEU A 57 -6.13 10.82 0.93
N SER A 58 -4.80 10.88 1.06
CA SER A 58 -4.09 11.92 1.81
C SER A 58 -3.84 13.18 0.97
N GLU A 59 -3.55 14.31 1.64
CA GLU A 59 -3.14 15.56 0.97
C GLU A 59 -1.81 15.43 0.21
N ASP A 60 -0.98 14.43 0.53
CA ASP A 60 0.28 14.19 -0.18
C ASP A 60 0.09 13.45 -1.50
N ASN A 61 -0.87 12.50 -1.55
CA ASN A 61 -1.12 11.68 -2.73
C ASN A 61 -2.11 12.35 -3.69
N LEU A 62 -3.23 12.88 -3.17
CA LEU A 62 -4.32 13.40 -3.99
C LEU A 62 -3.91 14.44 -5.04
N PRO A 63 -3.04 15.44 -4.77
CA PRO A 63 -2.65 16.42 -5.80
C PRO A 63 -2.06 15.77 -7.05
N ASN A 64 -1.30 14.69 -6.86
CA ASN A 64 -0.52 14.03 -7.91
C ASN A 64 -1.25 12.82 -8.52
N ASP A 65 -2.18 12.22 -7.79
CA ASP A 65 -2.91 11.03 -8.23
C ASP A 65 -4.11 11.41 -9.10
N VAL A 66 -3.81 11.75 -10.36
CA VAL A 66 -4.82 12.06 -11.38
C VAL A 66 -5.78 10.88 -11.59
N TYR A 67 -5.27 9.65 -11.56
CA TYR A 67 -6.08 8.45 -11.78
C TYR A 67 -7.15 8.28 -10.71
N LEU A 68 -6.79 8.41 -9.44
CA LEU A 68 -7.76 8.37 -8.34
C LEU A 68 -8.77 9.52 -8.45
N ARG A 69 -8.31 10.75 -8.73
CA ARG A 69 -9.18 11.93 -8.84
C ARG A 69 -10.19 11.85 -9.99
N LYS A 70 -9.84 11.20 -11.11
CA LYS A 70 -10.78 10.95 -12.23
C LYS A 70 -11.93 10.03 -11.82
N CYS A 71 -11.69 9.13 -10.86
CA CYS A 71 -12.69 8.17 -10.37
C CYS A 71 -13.45 8.66 -9.12
N MET A 72 -13.12 9.84 -8.59
CA MET A 72 -13.98 10.50 -7.60
C MET A 72 -15.27 10.97 -8.26
N ASN A 73 -16.39 10.86 -7.56
CA ASN A 73 -17.63 11.54 -7.93
C ASN A 73 -17.59 13.02 -7.50
N ASP A 74 -18.71 13.73 -7.65
CA ASP A 74 -18.81 15.17 -7.33
C ASP A 74 -18.74 15.46 -5.83
N GLU A 75 -19.00 14.44 -5.01
CA GLU A 75 -18.89 14.48 -3.54
C GLU A 75 -17.56 13.91 -3.04
N GLY A 76 -16.61 13.63 -3.94
CA GLY A 76 -15.28 13.12 -3.61
C GLY A 76 -15.22 11.65 -3.20
N PHE A 77 -16.32 10.91 -3.35
CA PHE A 77 -16.39 9.48 -3.08
C PHE A 77 -15.82 8.65 -4.22
N VAL A 78 -15.22 7.52 -3.85
CA VAL A 78 -14.65 6.54 -4.76
C VAL A 78 -15.14 5.14 -4.36
N HIS A 79 -15.52 4.33 -5.34
CA HIS A 79 -15.98 2.97 -5.08
C HIS A 79 -14.85 2.07 -4.56
N ILE A 80 -15.16 1.22 -3.58
CA ILE A 80 -14.18 0.35 -2.93
C ILE A 80 -13.52 -0.62 -3.90
N GLU A 81 -14.27 -1.09 -4.90
CA GLU A 81 -13.76 -2.02 -5.91
C GLU A 81 -12.60 -1.40 -6.70
N PHE A 82 -12.75 -0.13 -7.07
CA PHE A 82 -11.68 0.64 -7.72
C PHE A 82 -10.45 0.76 -6.82
N ILE A 83 -10.63 1.18 -5.57
CA ILE A 83 -9.53 1.29 -4.59
C ILE A 83 -8.84 -0.05 -4.34
N SER A 84 -9.61 -1.15 -4.28
CA SER A 84 -9.10 -2.50 -4.07
C SER A 84 -8.24 -3.03 -5.23
N SER A 85 -8.37 -2.43 -6.42
CA SER A 85 -7.55 -2.79 -7.59
C SER A 85 -6.10 -2.29 -7.48
N PHE A 86 -5.83 -1.32 -6.60
CA PHE A 86 -4.51 -0.68 -6.51
C PHE A 86 -3.48 -1.66 -5.95
N ASN A 87 -2.33 -1.76 -6.62
CA ASN A 87 -1.33 -2.81 -6.36
C ASN A 87 -0.99 -3.02 -4.88
N LYS A 88 -0.76 -1.94 -4.11
CA LYS A 88 -0.37 -2.09 -2.68
C LYS A 88 -1.52 -2.58 -1.80
N LEU A 89 -2.76 -2.20 -2.11
CA LEU A 89 -3.93 -2.65 -1.34
C LEU A 89 -4.35 -4.06 -1.78
N LYS A 90 -4.31 -4.33 -3.09
CA LYS A 90 -4.55 -5.65 -3.69
C LYS A 90 -3.61 -6.72 -3.12
N ALA A 91 -2.35 -6.35 -2.85
CA ALA A 91 -1.38 -7.24 -2.22
C ALA A 91 -1.71 -7.57 -0.75
N LEU A 92 -2.53 -6.75 -0.07
CA LEU A 92 -2.99 -7.00 1.30
C LEU A 92 -4.30 -7.79 1.33
N THR A 93 -5.24 -7.45 0.45
CA THR A 93 -6.54 -8.13 0.36
C THR A 93 -7.28 -7.77 -0.94
N SER A 94 -8.22 -8.62 -1.34
CA SER A 94 -9.23 -8.32 -2.38
C SER A 94 -10.66 -8.40 -1.82
N ASN A 95 -10.81 -8.56 -0.51
CA ASN A 95 -12.12 -8.64 0.14
C ASN A 95 -12.63 -7.25 0.52
N ALA A 96 -13.64 -6.76 -0.20
CA ALA A 96 -14.27 -5.46 0.04
C ALA A 96 -14.80 -5.29 1.47
N GLN A 97 -15.44 -6.32 2.04
CA GLN A 97 -15.98 -6.27 3.41
C GLN A 97 -14.86 -6.07 4.43
N LEU A 98 -13.75 -6.79 4.27
CA LEU A 98 -12.59 -6.63 5.16
C LEU A 98 -12.01 -5.21 5.07
N ILE A 99 -12.00 -4.62 3.88
CA ILE A 99 -11.54 -3.23 3.72
C ILE A 99 -12.49 -2.29 4.47
N LEU A 100 -13.81 -2.37 4.23
CA LEU A 100 -14.80 -1.53 4.91
C LEU A 100 -14.72 -1.67 6.44
N ASP A 101 -14.62 -2.90 6.94
CA ASP A 101 -14.45 -3.20 8.37
C ASP A 101 -13.15 -2.64 8.97
N SER A 102 -12.13 -2.42 8.15
CA SER A 102 -10.86 -1.82 8.58
C SER A 102 -10.92 -0.30 8.63
N LEU A 103 -11.90 0.31 7.93
CA LEU A 103 -12.08 1.75 7.82
C LEU A 103 -13.14 2.31 8.79
N ARG A 104 -13.97 1.46 9.37
CA ARG A 104 -15.14 1.84 10.17
C ARG A 104 -14.83 2.81 11.32
N ASP A 105 -13.70 2.61 11.99
CA ASP A 105 -13.28 3.40 13.15
C ASP A 105 -12.31 4.54 12.76
N SER A 106 -12.22 4.88 11.47
CA SER A 106 -11.34 5.94 11.00
C SER A 106 -11.96 7.32 11.14
N ASP A 107 -11.25 8.22 11.81
CA ASP A 107 -11.60 9.64 11.89
C ASP A 107 -11.26 10.42 10.62
N ILE A 108 -10.51 9.83 9.69
CA ILE A 108 -10.04 10.49 8.45
C ILE A 108 -10.85 10.02 7.24
N ILE A 109 -11.32 8.76 7.26
CA ILE A 109 -12.02 8.15 6.14
C ILE A 109 -13.51 8.06 6.45
N GLU A 110 -14.32 8.58 5.52
CA GLU A 110 -15.77 8.43 5.52
C GLU A 110 -16.14 7.23 4.66
N VAL A 111 -17.05 6.41 5.16
CA VAL A 111 -17.56 5.22 4.47
C VAL A 111 -19.07 5.38 4.30
N GLN A 112 -19.54 5.29 3.06
CA GLN A 112 -20.96 5.34 2.71
C GLN A 112 -21.29 4.14 1.80
N GLY A 113 -21.85 3.08 2.39
CA GLY A 113 -22.09 1.83 1.67
C GLY A 113 -20.78 1.20 1.17
N TYR A 114 -20.58 1.18 -0.16
CA TYR A 114 -19.36 0.69 -0.81
C TYR A 114 -18.45 1.81 -1.33
N GLU A 115 -18.73 3.05 -0.95
CA GLU A 115 -17.94 4.21 -1.36
C GLU A 115 -17.17 4.79 -0.18
N ILE A 116 -15.99 5.32 -0.46
CA ILE A 116 -15.12 5.93 0.54
C ILE A 116 -14.57 7.27 0.08
N ARG A 117 -14.35 8.19 1.02
CA ARG A 117 -13.64 9.46 0.79
C ARG A 117 -12.83 9.89 2.00
N ASN A 118 -11.93 10.83 1.81
CA ASN A 118 -11.36 11.57 2.94
C ASN A 118 -12.42 12.53 3.51
N ARG A 119 -12.58 12.62 4.83
CA ARG A 119 -13.57 13.51 5.49
C ARG A 119 -13.25 14.99 5.36
N HIS A 120 -11.96 15.35 5.36
CA HIS A 120 -11.52 16.72 5.60
C HIS A 120 -11.12 17.46 4.33
N VAL A 121 -10.49 16.78 3.36
CA VAL A 121 -9.74 17.46 2.29
C VAL A 121 -10.28 17.21 0.89
N TRP A 122 -11.27 16.32 0.74
CA TRP A 122 -11.80 15.86 -0.55
C TRP A 122 -12.20 16.99 -1.50
N ARG A 123 -12.84 18.06 -1.00
CA ARG A 123 -13.35 19.18 -1.80
C ARG A 123 -12.30 19.84 -2.67
N LYS A 124 -11.04 19.89 -2.21
CA LYS A 124 -9.93 20.51 -2.95
C LYS A 124 -9.53 19.70 -4.18
N TYR A 125 -9.86 18.41 -4.22
CA TYR A 125 -9.30 17.45 -5.17
C TYR A 125 -10.34 16.85 -6.13
N VAL A 126 -11.63 17.09 -5.91
CA VAL A 126 -12.67 16.79 -6.91
C VAL A 126 -12.33 17.53 -8.20
N MET A 127 -12.32 16.81 -9.32
CA MET A 127 -12.09 17.44 -10.62
C MET A 127 -13.37 18.11 -11.10
N PRO A 128 -13.30 19.37 -11.58
CA PRO A 128 -14.42 20.00 -12.27
C PRO A 128 -14.90 19.14 -13.44
N GLN A 129 -16.22 19.07 -13.64
CA GLN A 129 -16.81 18.21 -14.65
C GLN A 129 -16.29 18.50 -16.07
N ASP A 130 -16.11 19.77 -16.40
CA ASP A 130 -15.58 20.21 -17.69
C ASP A 130 -14.15 19.70 -17.92
N TRP A 131 -13.33 19.70 -16.86
CA TRP A 131 -11.96 19.19 -16.91
C TRP A 131 -11.93 17.67 -17.08
N ARG A 132 -12.84 16.93 -16.42
CA ARG A 132 -12.99 15.48 -16.63
C ARG A 132 -13.37 15.15 -18.07
N ALA A 133 -14.34 15.88 -18.63
CA ALA A 133 -14.78 15.69 -20.01
C ALA A 133 -13.63 15.94 -21.00
N TYR A 134 -12.92 17.06 -20.83
CA TYR A 134 -11.76 17.42 -21.65
C TYR A 134 -10.66 16.35 -21.61
N ILE A 135 -10.29 15.85 -20.43
CA ILE A 135 -9.27 14.78 -20.32
C ILE A 135 -9.72 13.52 -21.07
N ASN A 136 -10.98 13.11 -20.92
CA ASN A 136 -11.47 11.89 -21.57
C ASN A 136 -11.47 12.04 -23.10
N GLU A 137 -11.86 13.20 -23.63
CA GLU A 137 -11.77 13.50 -25.05
C GLU A 137 -10.33 13.46 -25.56
N LEU A 138 -9.39 14.11 -24.86
CA LEU A 138 -7.97 14.07 -25.20
C LEU A 138 -7.41 12.65 -25.16
N GLU A 139 -7.77 11.84 -24.16
CA GLU A 139 -7.33 10.45 -24.08
C GLU A 139 -7.82 9.61 -25.26
N LEU A 140 -9.07 9.82 -25.71
CA LEU A 140 -9.59 9.18 -26.91
C LEU A 140 -8.81 9.59 -28.17
N GLU A 141 -8.50 10.88 -28.30
CA GLU A 141 -7.71 11.40 -29.43
C GLU A 141 -6.29 10.83 -29.42
N ILE A 142 -5.63 10.78 -28.26
CA ILE A 142 -4.30 10.18 -28.09
C ILE A 142 -4.33 8.70 -28.51
N VAL A 143 -5.34 7.94 -28.09
CA VAL A 143 -5.50 6.53 -28.48
C VAL A 143 -5.68 6.39 -29.99
N HIS A 144 -6.48 7.28 -30.60
CA HIS A 144 -6.69 7.29 -32.05
C HIS A 144 -5.38 7.58 -32.81
N LEU A 145 -4.68 8.64 -32.44
CA LEU A 145 -3.41 9.04 -33.05
C LEU A 145 -2.33 7.97 -32.88
N GLN A 146 -2.26 7.31 -31.73
CA GLN A 146 -1.33 6.20 -31.53
C GLN A 146 -1.62 5.01 -32.46
N LYS A 147 -2.91 4.70 -32.65
CA LYS A 147 -3.33 3.65 -33.59
C LYS A 147 -2.96 4.01 -35.03
N GLU A 148 -3.16 5.27 -35.41
CA GLU A 148 -2.81 5.77 -36.74
C GLU A 148 -1.30 5.77 -36.97
N ASN A 149 -0.51 6.26 -36.00
CA ASN A 149 0.95 6.19 -36.05
C ASN A 149 1.47 4.75 -36.16
N ALA A 150 0.86 3.82 -35.41
CA ALA A 150 1.19 2.40 -35.54
C ALA A 150 0.82 1.83 -36.92
N ARG A 151 -0.27 2.31 -37.53
CA ARG A 151 -0.66 1.94 -38.90
C ARG A 151 0.34 2.45 -39.93
N LEU A 152 0.68 3.73 -39.88
CA LEU A 152 1.63 4.36 -40.78
C LEU A 152 3.01 3.71 -40.67
N LYS A 153 3.49 3.46 -39.45
CA LYS A 153 4.76 2.75 -39.22
C LYS A 153 4.80 1.37 -39.88
N ARG A 154 3.71 0.58 -39.76
CA ARG A 154 3.61 -0.72 -40.46
C ARG A 154 3.60 -0.56 -41.98
N GLN A 155 2.98 0.49 -42.52
CA GLN A 155 2.96 0.74 -43.96
C GLN A 155 4.36 1.11 -44.49
N GLU A 156 5.10 1.95 -43.76
CA GLU A 156 6.49 2.27 -44.09
C GLU A 156 7.38 1.03 -44.08
N GLU A 157 7.28 0.19 -43.04
CA GLU A 157 8.01 -1.08 -42.94
C GLU A 157 7.71 -2.00 -44.13
N GLN A 158 6.43 -2.12 -44.52
CA GLN A 158 6.04 -2.90 -45.70
C GLN A 158 6.57 -2.30 -47.00
N MET A 159 6.58 -0.97 -47.14
CA MET A 159 7.15 -0.30 -48.31
C MET A 159 8.65 -0.57 -48.43
N GLN A 160 9.39 -0.45 -47.31
CA GLN A 160 10.82 -0.73 -47.28
C GLN A 160 11.12 -2.19 -47.64
N LEU A 161 10.32 -3.15 -47.14
CA LEU A 161 10.47 -4.55 -47.49
C LEU A 161 10.26 -4.80 -48.99
N LYS A 162 9.18 -4.25 -49.57
CA LYS A 162 8.91 -4.35 -51.02
C LYS A 162 10.04 -3.72 -51.84
N MET A 163 10.57 -2.57 -51.42
CA MET A 163 11.70 -1.92 -52.09
C MET A 163 12.99 -2.75 -52.00
N ALA A 164 13.27 -3.36 -50.84
CA ALA A 164 14.42 -4.23 -50.64
C ALA A 164 14.33 -5.49 -51.51
N GLU A 165 13.17 -6.13 -51.59
CA GLU A 165 12.91 -7.30 -52.43
C GLU A 165 13.05 -6.98 -53.93
N ALA A 166 12.51 -5.84 -54.37
CA ALA A 166 12.63 -5.38 -55.76
C ALA A 166 14.11 -5.14 -56.13
N THR A 167 14.87 -4.51 -55.23
CA THR A 167 16.30 -4.25 -55.42
C THR A 167 17.07 -5.57 -55.55
N GLN A 168 16.82 -6.55 -54.66
CA GLN A 168 17.46 -7.87 -54.74
C GLN A 168 17.16 -8.60 -56.05
N HIS A 169 15.91 -8.55 -56.52
CA HIS A 169 15.53 -9.18 -57.80
C HIS A 169 16.23 -8.52 -58.99
N GLN A 170 16.38 -7.19 -58.96
CA GLN A 170 17.14 -6.46 -59.98
C GLN A 170 18.62 -6.84 -59.98
N THR A 171 19.27 -6.90 -58.83
CA THR A 171 20.69 -7.29 -58.73
C THR A 171 20.92 -8.71 -59.20
N LYS A 172 20.04 -9.66 -58.83
CA LYS A 172 20.10 -11.05 -59.31
C LYS A 172 19.91 -11.12 -60.83
N LYS A 173 18.97 -10.37 -61.40
CA LYS A 173 18.71 -10.34 -62.85
C LYS A 173 19.88 -9.70 -63.62
N ILE A 174 20.50 -8.66 -63.07
CA ILE A 174 21.71 -8.03 -63.65
C ILE A 174 22.88 -9.01 -63.62
N LEU A 175 23.11 -9.68 -62.48
CA LEU A 175 24.18 -10.66 -62.34
C LEU A 175 24.01 -11.81 -63.34
N GLN A 176 22.81 -12.38 -63.46
CA GLN A 176 22.52 -13.47 -64.42
C GLN A 176 22.76 -13.07 -65.89
N ARG A 177 22.56 -11.80 -66.26
CA ARG A 177 22.78 -11.28 -67.62
C ARG A 177 24.27 -11.10 -67.97
N SER A 178 25.14 -10.79 -67.00
CA SER A 178 26.59 -10.64 -67.26
C SER A 178 27.32 -11.99 -67.42
N TRP A 179 26.73 -13.09 -66.96
CA TRP A 179 27.28 -14.46 -67.12
C TRP A 179 26.88 -15.14 -68.43
N THR A 180 26.08 -14.48 -69.29
CA THR A 180 25.60 -15.00 -70.58
C THR A 180 26.08 -14.11 -71.73
N SER A 181 27.40 -13.96 -71.88
CA SER A 181 27.97 -13.38 -73.11
C SER A 181 28.24 -14.51 -74.10
N PRO A 182 27.69 -14.47 -75.33
CA PRO A 182 28.10 -15.41 -76.37
C PRO A 182 29.50 -15.00 -76.87
N PHE A 183 30.35 -16.00 -77.05
CA PHE A 183 31.68 -15.89 -77.65
C PHE A 183 31.62 -15.40 -79.10
#